data_AF-A0A929GU48-F1
#
_entry.id   AF-A0A929GU48-F1
#
_cell.length_a   1.000
_cell.length_b   1.000
_cell.length_c   1.000
_cell.angle_alpha   90.00
_cell.angle_beta   90.00
_cell.angle_gamma   90.00
#
_symmetry.space_group_name_H-M   'P 1'
#
loop_
_entity.id
_entity.type
_entity.pdbx_description
1 polymer ?
#
loop_
_entity_poly.entity_id
_entity_poly.type
_entity_poly.pdbx_seq_one_letter_code
_entity_poly.pdbx_strand_id
1 'polypeptide(L)'
;MPDKASKALESSGNIFLNIIVPLSLVFILMLILNLLLKPAQIARFLGRGAGIKGVILSATGGIISTGPIYAWYPLLRDLREKGAGNSFLAIFLGNRAVKPFLLPVMISYFGWIYVLTLTIFTVLASVVVGCSVGALVKENTDL
;
A
#
# COMPACT_ATOMS: atom_id res chain seq x y z
N MET A 1 -40.37 -23.57 12.29
CA MET A 1 -40.56 -23.47 10.82
C MET A 1 -39.24 -23.80 10.12
N PRO A 2 -38.99 -25.07 9.81
CA PRO A 2 -37.73 -25.54 9.21
C PRO A 2 -37.44 -24.94 7.82
N ASP A 3 -38.48 -24.53 7.07
CA ASP A 3 -38.35 -23.91 5.75
C ASP A 3 -37.62 -22.56 5.74
N LYS A 4 -37.71 -21.79 6.84
CA LYS A 4 -36.98 -20.52 6.98
C LYS A 4 -35.49 -20.73 7.22
N ALA A 5 -35.10 -21.83 7.86
CA ALA A 5 -33.70 -22.16 8.11
C ALA A 5 -33.00 -22.61 6.81
N SER A 6 -33.63 -23.47 6.00
CA SER A 6 -33.08 -23.87 4.70
C SER A 6 -32.95 -22.70 3.73
N LYS A 7 -33.96 -21.82 3.63
CA LYS A 7 -33.87 -20.61 2.78
C LYS A 7 -32.80 -19.63 3.24
N ALA A 8 -32.58 -19.49 4.56
CA ALA A 8 -31.51 -18.66 5.09
C ALA A 8 -30.11 -19.24 4.78
N LEU A 9 -29.98 -20.57 4.82
CA LEU A 9 -28.73 -21.26 4.49
C LEU A 9 -28.39 -21.14 2.99
N GLU A 10 -29.40 -21.29 2.14
CA GLU A 10 -29.27 -21.14 0.68
C GLU A 10 -28.91 -19.68 0.30
N SER A 11 -29.58 -18.70 0.92
CA SER A 11 -29.27 -17.28 0.71
C SER A 11 -27.86 -16.91 1.19
N SER A 12 -27.44 -17.41 2.35
CA SER A 12 -26.08 -17.20 2.88
C SER A 12 -25.01 -17.82 1.98
N GLY A 13 -25.26 -19.03 1.45
CA GLY A 13 -24.38 -19.70 0.50
C GLY A 13 -24.24 -18.92 -0.81
N ASN A 14 -25.33 -18.35 -1.31
CA ASN A 14 -25.30 -17.56 -2.54
C ASN A 14 -24.54 -16.23 -2.39
N ILE A 15 -24.68 -15.57 -1.23
CA ILE A 15 -23.90 -14.37 -0.90
C ILE A 15 -22.41 -14.73 -0.77
N PHE A 16 -22.09 -15.84 -0.11
CA PHE A 16 -20.72 -16.31 0.03
C PHE A 16 -20.05 -16.55 -1.33
N LEU A 17 -20.74 -17.22 -2.25
CA LEU A 17 -20.25 -17.43 -3.62
C LEU A 17 -20.08 -16.10 -4.38
N ASN A 18 -21.00 -15.16 -4.22
CA ASN A 18 -20.90 -13.83 -4.84
C ASN A 18 -19.70 -13.02 -4.35
N ILE A 19 -19.24 -13.22 -3.11
CA ILE A 19 -18.06 -12.54 -2.56
C ILE A 19 -16.77 -13.30 -2.91
N ILE A 20 -16.80 -14.63 -2.92
CA ILE A 20 -15.58 -15.44 -3.10
C ILE A 20 -15.00 -15.33 -4.51
N VAL A 21 -15.86 -15.20 -5.53
CA VAL A 21 -15.44 -15.06 -6.94
C VAL A 21 -14.59 -13.79 -7.16
N PRO A 22 -15.07 -12.57 -6.84
CA PRO A 22 -14.27 -11.36 -6.98
C PRO A 22 -13.06 -11.36 -6.03
N LEU A 23 -13.19 -11.92 -4.82
CA LEU A 23 -12.08 -12.00 -3.88
C LEU A 23 -10.94 -12.89 -4.40
N SER A 24 -11.28 -14.05 -4.96
CA SER A 24 -10.31 -14.97 -5.57
C SER A 24 -9.60 -14.34 -6.77
N LEU A 25 -10.33 -13.64 -7.63
CA LEU A 25 -9.76 -12.91 -8.76
C LEU A 25 -8.75 -11.84 -8.30
N VAL A 26 -9.11 -11.04 -7.30
CA VAL A 26 -8.22 -10.02 -6.71
C VAL A 26 -6.99 -10.68 -6.09
N PHE A 27 -7.17 -11.82 -5.42
CA PHE A 27 -6.09 -12.55 -4.79
C PHE A 27 -5.07 -13.07 -5.82
N ILE A 28 -5.53 -13.69 -6.91
CA ILE A 28 -4.67 -14.18 -7.99
C ILE A 28 -3.90 -13.02 -8.64
N LEU A 29 -4.60 -11.92 -8.96
CA LEU A 29 -3.98 -10.73 -9.54
C LEU A 29 -2.89 -10.17 -8.60
N MET A 30 -3.18 -10.11 -7.30
CA MET A 30 -2.24 -9.65 -6.27
C MET A 30 -1.02 -10.57 -6.16
N LEU A 31 -1.21 -11.88 -6.28
CA LEU A 31 -0.15 -12.89 -6.23
C LEU A 31 0.80 -12.74 -7.44
N ILE A 32 0.25 -12.61 -8.65
CA ILE A 32 1.03 -12.40 -9.88
C ILE A 32 1.86 -11.12 -9.80
N LEU A 33 1.24 -10.02 -9.37
CA LEU A 33 1.93 -8.74 -9.22
C LEU A 33 3.03 -8.78 -8.17
N ASN A 34 2.81 -9.52 -7.08
CA ASN A 34 3.84 -9.69 -6.07
C ASN A 34 5.06 -10.48 -6.59
N LEU A 35 4.85 -11.47 -7.46
CA LEU A 35 5.96 -12.16 -8.14
C LEU A 35 6.68 -11.26 -9.16
N LEU A 36 5.95 -10.40 -9.87
CA LEU A 36 6.52 -9.51 -10.89
C LEU A 36 7.29 -8.32 -10.29
N LEU A 37 6.81 -7.75 -9.19
CA LEU A 37 7.37 -6.56 -8.56
C LEU A 37 8.49 -6.93 -7.59
N LYS A 38 9.71 -7.05 -8.11
CA LYS A 38 10.90 -7.24 -7.30
C LYS A 38 11.25 -5.96 -6.54
N PRO A 39 11.44 -5.99 -5.22
CA PRO A 39 11.86 -4.84 -4.41
C PRO A 39 13.10 -4.14 -5.01
N ALA A 40 14.06 -4.92 -5.51
CA ALA A 40 15.29 -4.43 -6.12
C ALA A 40 15.10 -3.40 -7.26
N GLN A 41 14.04 -3.52 -8.06
CA GLN A 41 13.75 -2.54 -9.12
C GLN A 41 13.30 -1.20 -8.53
N ILE A 42 12.47 -1.21 -7.48
CA ILE A 42 11.98 0.01 -6.82
C ILE A 42 13.11 0.69 -6.02
N ALA A 43 14.02 -0.09 -5.43
CA ALA A 43 15.20 0.42 -4.72
C ALA A 43 16.07 1.34 -5.58
N ARG A 44 16.27 0.96 -6.85
CA ARG A 44 17.08 1.70 -7.81
C ARG A 44 16.48 3.06 -8.17
N PHE A 45 15.16 3.21 -8.05
CA PHE A 45 14.46 4.47 -8.26
C PHE A 45 14.47 5.37 -7.00
N LEU A 46 14.40 4.79 -5.80
CA LEU A 46 14.37 5.57 -4.54
C LEU A 46 15.73 6.18 -4.16
N GLY A 47 16.85 5.50 -4.43
CA GLY A 47 18.19 5.90 -3.95
C GLY A 47 18.85 7.10 -4.66
N ARG A 48 18.19 7.75 -5.63
CA ARG A 48 18.82 8.76 -6.51
C ARG A 48 18.41 10.22 -6.25
N GLY A 49 17.55 10.51 -5.28
CA GLY A 49 17.00 11.86 -5.09
C GLY A 49 17.00 12.36 -3.65
N ALA A 50 17.83 13.35 -3.35
CA ALA A 50 17.71 14.16 -2.14
C ALA A 50 16.71 15.32 -2.37
N GLY A 51 15.87 15.63 -1.36
CA GLY A 51 14.92 16.76 -1.38
C GLY A 51 13.49 16.43 -1.87
N ILE A 52 12.81 17.41 -2.48
CA ILE A 52 11.40 17.27 -2.96
C ILE A 52 11.22 16.09 -3.92
N LYS A 53 12.23 15.82 -4.76
CA LYS A 53 12.23 14.63 -5.64
C LYS A 53 12.18 13.32 -4.85
N GLY A 54 12.86 13.26 -3.69
CA GLY A 54 12.83 12.11 -2.78
C GLY A 54 11.45 11.88 -2.16
N VAL A 55 10.74 12.96 -1.77
CA VAL A 55 9.36 12.86 -1.28
C VAL A 55 8.43 12.24 -2.34
N ILE A 56 8.49 12.76 -3.57
CA ILE A 56 7.63 12.29 -4.68
C ILE A 56 7.98 10.85 -5.07
N LEU A 57 9.28 10.51 -5.12
CA LEU A 57 9.76 9.16 -5.39
C LEU A 57 9.33 8.16 -4.30
N SER A 58 9.47 8.52 -3.02
CA SER A 58 9.01 7.69 -1.90
C SER A 58 7.49 7.50 -1.92
N ALA A 59 6.74 8.56 -2.16
CA ALA A 59 5.28 8.49 -2.26
C ALA A 59 4.84 7.56 -3.41
N THR A 60 5.40 7.76 -4.60
CA THR A 60 5.05 6.96 -5.79
C THR A 60 5.53 5.52 -5.64
N GLY A 61 6.75 5.34 -5.12
CA GLY A 61 7.32 4.03 -4.81
C GLY A 61 6.48 3.26 -3.81
N GLY A 62 5.97 3.91 -2.76
CA GLY A 62 5.07 3.30 -1.78
C GLY A 62 3.75 2.83 -2.40
N ILE A 63 3.12 3.66 -3.25
CA ILE A 63 1.86 3.32 -3.93
C ILE A 63 2.04 2.11 -4.87
N ILE A 64 3.17 2.05 -5.59
CA ILE A 64 3.48 0.96 -6.54
C ILE A 64 3.99 -0.28 -5.80
N SER A 65 4.51 -0.12 -4.59
CA SER A 65 5.03 -1.19 -3.73
C SER A 65 3.91 -2.11 -3.27
N THR A 66 3.61 -3.11 -4.08
CA THR A 66 2.67 -4.18 -3.73
C THR A 66 3.40 -5.34 -3.05
N GLY A 67 2.68 -6.06 -2.20
CA GLY A 67 3.19 -7.24 -1.51
C GLY A 67 3.13 -7.19 0.01
N PRO A 68 3.80 -8.13 0.69
CA PRO A 68 3.95 -8.13 2.14
C PRO A 68 4.91 -7.06 2.62
N ILE A 69 4.63 -6.41 3.76
CA ILE A 69 5.45 -5.31 4.29
C ILE A 69 6.90 -5.74 4.58
N TYR A 70 7.09 -6.97 5.09
CA TYR A 70 8.40 -7.49 5.47
C TYR A 70 9.40 -7.60 4.31
N ALA A 71 8.92 -7.82 3.08
CA ALA A 71 9.79 -7.93 1.91
C ALA A 71 10.54 -6.62 1.58
N TRP A 72 10.11 -5.51 2.19
CA TRP A 72 10.64 -4.18 1.94
C TRP A 72 11.60 -3.71 3.03
N TYR A 73 11.62 -4.37 4.20
CA TYR A 73 12.55 -4.00 5.27
C TYR A 73 14.03 -4.12 4.87
N PRO A 74 14.49 -5.17 4.14
CA PRO A 74 15.88 -5.23 3.67
C PRO A 74 16.22 -4.05 2.75
N LEU A 75 15.31 -3.73 1.83
CA LEU A 75 15.47 -2.61 0.89
C LEU A 75 15.51 -1.26 1.61
N LEU A 76 14.61 -1.05 2.56
CA LEU A 76 14.54 0.19 3.35
C LEU A 76 15.78 0.34 4.24
N ARG A 77 16.32 -0.77 4.75
CA ARG A 77 17.60 -0.79 5.45
C ARG A 77 18.76 -0.39 4.53
N ASP A 78 18.87 -0.99 3.34
CA ASP A 78 19.91 -0.65 2.36
C ASP A 78 19.84 0.84 1.94
N LEU A 79 18.62 1.37 1.79
CA LEU A 79 18.42 2.79 1.48
C LEU A 79 18.86 3.68 2.64
N ARG A 80 18.54 3.30 3.88
CA ARG A 80 18.99 4.02 5.08
C ARG A 80 20.51 4.01 5.20
N GLU A 81 21.16 2.87 4.96
CA GLU A 81 22.63 2.73 4.96
C GLU A 81 23.29 3.56 3.85
N LYS A 82 22.57 3.85 2.76
CA LYS A 82 23.00 4.75 1.68
C LYS A 82 22.69 6.23 1.95
N GLY A 83 22.27 6.58 3.17
CA GLY A 83 21.98 7.97 3.57
C GLY A 83 20.58 8.47 3.18
N ALA A 84 19.62 7.58 2.90
CA ALA A 84 18.24 8.02 2.72
C ALA A 84 17.63 8.45 4.06
N GLY A 85 17.14 9.69 4.12
CA GLY A 85 16.54 10.23 5.34
C GLY A 85 15.31 9.46 5.83
N ASN A 86 15.16 9.39 7.15
CA ASN A 86 14.10 8.65 7.82
C ASN A 86 12.69 9.09 7.39
N SER A 87 12.53 10.36 7.02
CA SER A 87 11.30 10.89 6.43
C SER A 87 10.90 10.14 5.16
N PHE A 88 11.84 9.89 4.25
CA PHE A 88 11.56 9.23 2.97
C PHE A 88 11.16 7.77 3.15
N LEU A 89 11.75 7.09 4.13
CA LEU A 89 11.43 5.72 4.50
C LEU A 89 10.01 5.63 5.09
N ALA A 90 9.67 6.57 5.98
CA ALA A 90 8.33 6.65 6.58
C ALA A 90 7.25 7.00 5.56
N ILE A 91 7.52 7.93 4.63
CA ILE A 91 6.60 8.27 3.53
C ILE A 91 6.38 7.06 2.63
N PHE A 92 7.43 6.32 2.28
CA PHE A 92 7.31 5.12 1.46
C PHE A 92 6.42 4.06 2.13
N LEU A 93 6.63 3.82 3.43
CA LEU A 93 5.82 2.87 4.20
C LEU A 93 4.37 3.31 4.34
N GLY A 94 4.12 4.61 4.59
CA GLY A 94 2.77 5.14 4.74
C GLY A 94 1.97 5.13 3.43
N ASN A 95 2.59 5.52 2.31
CA ASN A 95 1.89 5.59 1.02
C ASN A 95 1.52 4.21 0.46
N ARG A 96 2.16 3.16 0.96
CA ARG A 96 1.82 1.77 0.66
C ARG A 96 0.42 1.35 1.13
N ALA A 97 -0.22 2.15 1.99
CA ALA A 97 -1.62 1.96 2.34
C ALA A 97 -2.54 2.10 1.12
N VAL A 98 -2.12 2.87 0.11
CA VAL A 98 -2.84 3.00 -1.16
C VAL A 98 -2.57 1.76 -2.01
N LYS A 99 -3.63 0.99 -2.29
CA LYS A 99 -3.57 -0.20 -3.15
C LYS A 99 -4.27 0.09 -4.48
N PRO A 100 -3.55 0.48 -5.55
CA PRO A 100 -4.14 0.85 -6.83
C PRO A 100 -5.05 -0.24 -7.41
N PHE A 101 -4.65 -1.49 -7.25
CA PHE A 101 -5.40 -2.66 -7.72
C PHE A 101 -6.75 -2.86 -7.03
N LEU A 102 -6.90 -2.35 -5.80
CA LEU A 102 -8.15 -2.44 -5.05
C LEU A 102 -9.08 -1.24 -5.33
N LEU A 103 -8.59 -0.17 -5.98
CA LEU A 103 -9.39 1.03 -6.25
C LEU A 103 -10.66 0.72 -7.06
N PRO A 104 -10.64 -0.06 -8.16
CA PRO A 104 -11.86 -0.34 -8.94
C PRO A 104 -12.92 -1.07 -8.11
N VAL A 105 -12.49 -1.99 -7.24
CA VAL A 105 -13.38 -2.70 -6.31
C VAL A 105 -13.95 -1.71 -5.30
N MET A 106 -13.12 -0.89 -4.67
CA MET A 106 -13.59 0.12 -3.72
C MET A 106 -14.56 1.11 -4.37
N ILE A 107 -14.34 1.50 -5.62
CA ILE A 107 -15.25 2.39 -6.36
C ILE A 107 -16.60 1.71 -6.56
N SER A 108 -16.61 0.42 -6.92
CA SER A 108 -17.84 -0.37 -7.10
C SER A 108 -18.66 -0.47 -5.81
N TYR A 109 -18.01 -0.60 -4.65
CA TYR A 109 -18.67 -0.76 -3.35
C TYR A 109 -19.02 0.56 -2.65
N PHE A 110 -18.14 1.56 -2.68
CA PHE A 110 -18.26 2.79 -1.87
C PHE A 110 -18.50 4.06 -2.69
N GLY A 111 -18.39 3.98 -4.02
CA GLY A 111 -18.53 5.12 -4.92
C GLY A 111 -17.24 5.92 -5.12
N TRP A 112 -17.16 6.61 -6.26
CA TRP A 112 -15.95 7.30 -6.72
C TRP A 112 -15.50 8.44 -5.79
N ILE A 113 -16.45 9.21 -5.23
CA ILE A 113 -16.17 10.37 -4.37
C ILE A 113 -15.44 9.93 -3.09
N TYR A 114 -15.94 8.88 -2.44
CA TYR A 114 -15.34 8.34 -1.22
C TYR A 114 -13.90 7.88 -1.46
N VAL A 115 -13.67 7.12 -2.54
CA VAL A 115 -12.35 6.56 -2.84
C VAL A 115 -11.33 7.65 -3.15
N LEU A 116 -11.72 8.69 -3.90
CA LEU A 116 -10.86 9.83 -4.17
C LEU A 116 -10.48 10.57 -2.88
N THR A 117 -11.47 10.90 -2.04
CA THR A 117 -11.23 11.60 -0.77
C THR A 117 -10.30 10.78 0.13
N LEU A 118 -10.57 9.48 0.29
CA LEU A 118 -9.73 8.59 1.09
C LEU A 118 -8.30 8.54 0.56
N THR A 119 -8.12 8.40 -0.76
CA THR A 119 -6.79 8.29 -1.38
C THR A 119 -5.98 9.57 -1.16
N ILE A 120 -6.58 10.73 -1.40
CA ILE A 120 -5.93 12.03 -1.19
C ILE A 120 -5.54 12.21 0.28
N PHE A 121 -6.47 11.89 1.20
CA PHE A 121 -6.21 12.02 2.63
C PHE A 121 -5.11 11.07 3.11
N THR A 122 -5.08 9.84 2.59
CA THR A 122 -4.04 8.85 2.91
C THR A 122 -2.66 9.33 2.46
N VAL A 123 -2.57 9.90 1.25
CA VAL A 123 -1.29 10.42 0.72
C VAL A 123 -0.81 11.62 1.55
N LEU A 124 -1.70 12.56 1.86
CA LEU A 124 -1.37 13.72 2.70
C LEU A 124 -0.95 13.29 4.11
N ALA A 125 -1.70 12.38 4.74
CA ALA A 125 -1.37 11.86 6.06
C ALA A 125 0.00 11.16 6.06
N SER A 126 0.32 10.39 5.01
CA SER A 126 1.63 9.75 4.87
C SER A 126 2.78 10.76 4.82
N VAL A 127 2.59 11.91 4.16
CA VAL A 127 3.60 12.98 4.11
C VAL A 127 3.77 13.61 5.50
N VAL A 128 2.68 13.89 6.20
CA VAL A 128 2.71 14.45 7.56
C VAL A 128 3.41 13.50 8.54
N VAL A 129 3.09 12.21 8.49
CA VAL A 129 3.77 11.18 9.30
C VAL A 129 5.24 11.12 8.95
N GLY A 130 5.58 11.16 7.65
CA GLY A 130 6.94 11.24 7.16
C GLY A 130 7.75 12.37 7.75
N CYS A 131 7.22 13.60 7.67
CA CYS A 131 7.83 14.78 8.25
C CYS A 131 7.95 14.67 9.78
N SER A 132 6.93 14.12 10.44
CA SER A 132 6.95 13.92 11.91
C SER A 132 8.04 12.94 12.33
N VAL A 133 8.18 11.82 11.61
CA VAL A 133 9.25 10.84 11.86
C VAL A 133 10.62 11.46 11.60
N GLY A 134 10.78 12.24 10.53
CA GLY A 134 12.02 12.98 10.27
C GLY A 134 12.38 13.98 11.35
N ALA A 135 11.39 14.68 11.90
CA ALA A 135 11.60 15.67 12.95
C ALA A 135 11.91 15.03 14.31
N LEU A 136 11.25 13.91 14.64
CA LEU A 136 11.42 13.21 15.92
C LEU A 136 12.66 12.31 15.94
N VAL A 137 12.96 11.67 14.81
CA VAL A 137 14.15 10.83 14.66
C VAL A 137 15.26 11.70 14.11
N LYS A 138 16.04 12.30 15.03
CA LYS A 138 17.25 13.03 14.69
C LYS A 138 18.08 12.19 13.73
N GLU A 139 18.33 12.75 12.55
CA GLU A 139 19.15 12.14 11.51
C GLU A 139 20.57 12.09 12.08
N ASN A 140 20.93 10.98 12.73
CA ASN A 140 22.32 10.72 13.07
C ASN A 140 23.06 10.53 11.76
N THR A 141 23.57 11.64 11.22
CA THR A 141 24.54 11.71 10.13
C THR A 141 25.91 11.25 10.62
N ASP A 142 25.96 10.08 11.27
CA ASP A 142 27.17 9.45 11.77
C ASP A 142 27.16 7.98 11.36
N LEU A 143 27.48 7.73 10.10
CA LEU A 143 27.99 6.45 9.58
C LEU A 143 28.76 6.71 8.29
#